data_AF-A0A968CVT9-F1
#
_entry.id   AF-A0A968CVT9-F1
#
_cell.length_a   1.000
_cell.length_b   1.000
_cell.length_c   1.000
_cell.angle_alpha   90.00
_cell.angle_beta   90.00
_cell.angle_gamma   90.00
#
_symmetry.space_group_name_H-M   'P 1'
#
loop_
_entity.id
_entity.type
_entity.pdbx_description
1 polymer ?
#
loop_
_entity_poly.entity_id
_entity_poly.type
_entity_poly.pdbx_seq_one_letter_code
_entity_poly.pdbx_strand_id
1 'polypeptide(L)'
;MPDLRRSDAVAFLNRRQTIPTLVTTTLALTTLLSCSMARLGTMMDNIPTEINGWVTHPEVRQYDRRTLFKYIDGGAELYLAYRFRRVYVHTYTKAGEPDIIMDIYDMSTPE
;
A
#
# COMPACT_ATOMS: atom_id res chain seq x y z
N MET A 1 -4.99 -21.94 -73.59
CA MET A 1 -4.10 -21.90 -72.43
C MET A 1 -4.39 -20.65 -71.61
N PRO A 2 -4.84 -20.77 -70.35
CA PRO A 2 -4.83 -19.65 -69.41
C PRO A 2 -3.82 -19.93 -68.29
N ASP A 3 -2.95 -18.98 -67.95
CA ASP A 3 -2.18 -19.06 -66.69
C ASP A 3 -2.12 -17.68 -66.01
N LEU A 4 -2.11 -17.76 -64.68
CA LEU A 4 -2.68 -16.86 -63.70
C LEU A 4 -1.87 -15.57 -63.48
N ARG A 5 -2.45 -14.44 -63.87
CA ARG A 5 -2.08 -13.11 -63.36
C ARG A 5 -2.98 -12.74 -62.18
N ARG A 6 -2.78 -13.33 -60.99
CA ARG A 6 -3.59 -12.93 -59.81
C ARG A 6 -3.05 -13.27 -58.40
N SER A 7 -1.76 -13.51 -58.19
CA SER A 7 -1.25 -13.87 -56.84
C SER A 7 -0.50 -12.80 -56.06
N ASP A 8 -0.14 -11.65 -56.64
CA ASP A 8 0.76 -10.72 -55.94
C ASP A 8 0.05 -9.62 -55.14
N ALA A 9 -1.29 -9.60 -55.13
CA ALA A 9 -2.07 -8.52 -54.50
C ALA A 9 -2.53 -8.83 -53.05
N VAL A 10 -2.33 -10.05 -52.54
CA VAL A 10 -2.89 -10.47 -51.24
C VAL A 10 -1.89 -10.45 -50.09
N ALA A 11 -0.60 -10.24 -50.36
CA ALA A 11 0.45 -10.26 -49.34
C ALA A 11 0.67 -8.91 -48.62
N PHE A 12 0.02 -7.83 -49.06
CA PHE A 12 0.24 -6.47 -48.53
C PHE A 12 -0.78 -5.99 -47.50
N LEU A 13 -1.84 -6.75 -47.23
CA LEU A 13 -2.94 -6.27 -46.39
C LEU A 13 -2.87 -6.70 -44.91
N ASN A 14 -1.74 -7.22 -44.42
CA ASN A 14 -1.68 -7.67 -43.02
C ASN A 14 -0.30 -7.52 -42.35
N ARG A 15 0.26 -6.30 -42.34
CA ARG A 15 1.56 -6.06 -41.66
C ARG A 15 1.68 -4.76 -40.86
N ARG A 16 0.61 -4.24 -40.23
CA ARG A 16 0.72 -2.99 -39.44
C ARG A 16 -0.16 -2.78 -38.19
N GLN A 17 -0.90 -3.74 -37.62
CA GLN A 17 -1.85 -3.38 -36.54
C GLN A 17 -2.11 -4.43 -35.42
N THR A 18 -1.10 -4.95 -34.72
CA THR A 18 -1.33 -5.87 -33.57
C THR A 18 -0.58 -5.58 -32.27
N ILE A 19 0.12 -4.43 -32.14
CA ILE A 19 0.88 -4.07 -30.91
C ILE A 19 0.08 -3.26 -29.86
N PRO A 20 -0.90 -2.38 -30.17
CA PRO A 20 -1.45 -1.46 -29.17
C PRO A 20 -2.50 -2.06 -28.21
N THR A 21 -3.07 -3.22 -28.54
CA THR A 21 -4.12 -3.86 -27.72
C THR A 21 -3.55 -4.59 -26.51
N LEU A 22 -2.35 -5.16 -26.60
CA LEU A 22 -1.74 -5.91 -25.49
C LEU A 22 -1.29 -4.99 -24.34
N VAL A 23 -0.71 -3.82 -24.70
CA VAL A 23 -0.21 -2.82 -23.74
C VAL A 23 -1.34 -2.14 -22.97
N THR A 24 -2.49 -1.91 -23.62
CA THR A 24 -3.65 -1.30 -22.96
C THR A 24 -4.32 -2.26 -21.98
N THR A 25 -4.38 -3.56 -22.29
CA THR A 25 -4.94 -4.57 -21.37
C THR A 25 -4.09 -4.78 -20.11
N THR A 26 -2.76 -4.74 -20.21
CA THR A 26 -1.88 -4.91 -19.04
C THR A 26 -1.91 -3.70 -18.09
N LEU A 27 -2.05 -2.48 -18.63
CA LEU A 27 -2.18 -1.26 -17.83
C LEU A 27 -3.53 -1.18 -17.07
N ALA A 28 -4.61 -1.68 -17.67
CA ALA A 28 -5.92 -1.75 -17.02
C ALA A 28 -6.00 -2.82 -15.92
N LEU A 29 -5.34 -3.97 -16.11
CA LEU A 29 -5.35 -5.05 -15.13
C LEU A 29 -4.48 -4.74 -13.89
N THR A 30 -3.38 -4.00 -14.08
CA THR A 30 -2.47 -3.61 -12.99
C THR A 30 -3.06 -2.51 -12.09
N THR A 31 -3.89 -1.62 -12.64
CA THR A 31 -4.52 -0.53 -11.86
C THR A 31 -5.64 -1.02 -10.94
N LEU A 32 -6.33 -2.11 -11.28
CA LEU A 32 -7.40 -2.72 -10.47
C LEU A 32 -6.90 -3.34 -9.15
N LEU A 33 -5.63 -3.77 -9.05
CA LEU A 33 -5.07 -4.35 -7.83
C LEU A 33 -4.59 -3.32 -6.78
N SER A 34 -4.53 -2.03 -7.11
CA SER A 34 -3.87 -1.02 -6.27
C SER A 34 -4.74 -0.44 -5.14
N CYS A 35 -6.04 -0.76 -5.10
CA CYS A 35 -7.01 -0.05 -4.23
C CYS A 35 -7.01 -0.49 -2.75
N SER A 36 -6.31 -1.57 -2.37
CA SER A 36 -6.44 -2.13 -1.01
C SER A 36 -5.41 -1.60 0.00
N MET A 37 -4.21 -1.19 -0.44
CA MET A 37 -3.10 -0.95 0.50
C MET A 37 -2.98 0.50 1.02
N ALA A 38 -3.69 1.45 0.41
CA ALA A 38 -3.53 2.89 0.69
C ALA A 38 -4.31 3.45 1.89
N ARG A 39 -5.27 2.70 2.45
CA ARG A 39 -6.32 3.29 3.31
C ARG A 39 -5.88 3.72 4.72
N LEU A 40 -4.84 3.12 5.30
CA LEU A 40 -4.41 3.47 6.67
C LEU A 40 -3.32 4.55 6.71
N GLY A 41 -2.47 4.62 5.68
CA GLY A 41 -1.43 5.66 5.59
C GLY A 41 -2.03 7.06 5.61
N THR A 42 -3.12 7.26 4.85
CA THR A 42 -3.83 8.54 4.77
C THR A 42 -4.47 8.97 6.10
N MET A 43 -4.81 8.03 7.01
CA MET A 43 -5.32 8.41 8.34
C MET A 43 -4.23 9.00 9.22
N MET A 44 -3.01 8.44 9.16
CA MET A 44 -1.90 8.90 10.01
C MET A 44 -1.51 10.35 9.69
N ASP A 45 -1.69 10.77 8.44
CA ASP A 45 -1.48 12.16 8.00
C ASP A 45 -2.44 13.16 8.68
N ASN A 46 -3.56 12.70 9.24
CA ASN A 46 -4.56 13.53 9.91
C ASN A 46 -4.39 13.59 11.44
N ILE A 47 -3.38 12.93 11.99
CA ILE A 47 -3.08 13.00 13.42
C ILE A 47 -2.40 14.34 13.71
N PRO A 48 -2.96 15.16 14.63
CA PRO A 48 -2.39 16.47 14.92
C PRO A 48 -1.02 16.35 15.57
N THR A 49 -0.05 17.11 15.08
CA THR A 49 1.31 17.17 15.66
C THR A 49 1.35 17.96 16.97
N GLU A 50 0.35 18.80 17.23
CA GLU A 50 0.19 19.57 18.46
C GLU A 50 -1.29 19.66 18.88
N ILE A 51 -1.56 19.52 20.18
CA ILE A 51 -2.89 19.73 20.77
C ILE A 51 -2.78 20.17 22.23
N ASN A 52 -3.39 21.30 22.61
CA ASN A 52 -3.40 21.79 24.00
C ASN A 52 -2.02 21.86 24.70
N GLY A 53 -0.98 22.20 23.94
CA GLY A 53 0.42 22.28 24.38
C GLY A 53 1.14 20.92 24.48
N TRP A 54 0.51 19.84 24.04
CA TRP A 54 1.16 18.55 23.79
C TRP A 54 1.73 18.55 22.38
N VAL A 55 2.99 18.16 22.23
CA VAL A 55 3.69 18.13 20.95
C VAL A 55 4.23 16.74 20.69
N THR A 56 4.17 16.27 19.45
CA THR A 56 4.80 15.01 19.03
C THR A 56 5.80 15.23 17.89
N HIS A 57 6.71 14.27 17.73
CA HIS A 57 7.66 14.30 16.63
C HIS A 57 6.93 14.06 15.29
N PRO A 58 7.29 14.75 14.19
CA PRO A 58 6.64 14.57 12.90
C PRO A 58 6.87 13.18 12.30
N GLU A 59 7.96 12.50 12.69
CA GLU A 59 8.23 11.12 12.27
C GLU A 59 7.48 10.11 13.15
N VAL A 60 6.59 9.34 12.53
CA VAL A 60 5.83 8.27 13.18
C VAL A 60 6.66 7.00 13.23
N ARG A 61 6.86 6.44 14.42
CA ARG A 61 7.48 5.12 14.54
C ARG A 61 6.46 4.05 14.13
N GLN A 62 6.90 3.09 13.32
CA GLN A 62 6.08 1.98 12.89
C GLN A 62 6.78 0.64 13.11
N TYR A 63 6.01 -0.36 13.54
CA TYR A 63 6.50 -1.73 13.70
C TYR A 63 5.54 -2.68 13.00
N ASP A 64 6.09 -3.59 12.22
CA ASP A 64 5.37 -4.62 11.48
C ASP A 64 5.51 -5.99 12.16
N ARG A 65 4.93 -7.02 11.55
CA ARG A 65 5.01 -8.40 12.07
C ARG A 65 6.44 -8.87 12.35
N ARG A 66 7.43 -8.37 11.61
CA ARG A 66 8.85 -8.74 11.74
C ARG A 66 9.62 -7.89 12.72
N THR A 67 9.08 -6.77 13.14
CA THR A 67 9.79 -5.79 13.98
C THR A 67 9.05 -5.50 15.28
N LEU A 68 7.84 -6.01 15.48
CA LEU A 68 7.04 -5.80 16.69
C LEU A 68 7.76 -6.19 17.98
N PHE A 69 8.56 -7.26 17.99
CA PHE A 69 9.35 -7.67 19.16
C PHE A 69 10.42 -6.64 19.58
N LYS A 70 10.77 -5.70 18.69
CA LYS A 70 11.66 -4.58 19.04
C LYS A 70 10.94 -3.49 19.84
N TYR A 71 9.60 -3.50 19.82
CA TYR A 71 8.75 -2.55 20.52
C TYR A 71 8.11 -3.18 21.76
N ILE A 72 7.64 -4.42 21.66
CA ILE A 72 6.99 -5.17 22.73
C ILE A 72 7.82 -6.43 23.01
N ASP A 73 8.55 -6.46 24.12
CA ASP A 73 9.31 -7.63 24.55
C ASP A 73 8.43 -8.60 25.36
N GLY A 74 8.33 -9.85 24.91
CA GLY A 74 7.54 -10.94 25.52
C GLY A 74 6.02 -10.94 25.27
N GLY A 75 5.43 -9.79 24.91
CA GLY A 75 3.99 -9.67 24.63
C GLY A 75 3.60 -9.64 23.14
N ALA A 76 4.58 -9.60 22.23
CA ALA A 76 4.33 -9.43 20.80
C ALA A 76 3.59 -10.61 20.17
N GLU A 77 3.84 -11.83 20.65
CA GLU A 77 3.29 -13.08 20.16
C GLU A 77 1.77 -13.08 20.17
N LEU A 78 1.16 -12.49 21.20
CA LEU A 78 -0.29 -12.37 21.33
C LEU A 78 -0.88 -11.58 20.16
N TYR A 79 -0.30 -10.42 19.84
CA TYR A 79 -0.74 -9.60 18.71
C TYR A 79 -0.54 -10.32 17.38
N LEU A 80 0.62 -10.98 17.21
CA LEU A 80 0.94 -11.72 15.99
C LEU A 80 -0.06 -12.85 15.69
N ALA A 81 -0.68 -13.42 16.72
CA ALA A 81 -1.71 -14.45 16.60
C ALA A 81 -3.03 -13.91 15.98
N TYR A 82 -3.31 -12.61 16.09
CA TYR A 82 -4.59 -12.01 15.68
C TYR A 82 -4.46 -11.08 14.47
N ARG A 83 -4.19 -11.62 13.27
CA ARG A 83 -4.13 -10.89 11.97
C ARG A 83 -3.37 -9.55 11.98
N PHE A 84 -2.52 -9.30 12.98
CA PHE A 84 -1.77 -8.06 13.14
C PHE A 84 -0.95 -7.77 11.88
N ARG A 85 -1.03 -6.55 11.38
CA ARG A 85 -0.26 -6.08 10.23
C ARG A 85 0.85 -5.15 10.66
N ARG A 86 0.54 -4.14 11.47
CA ARG A 86 1.47 -3.12 11.98
C ARG A 86 0.88 -2.33 13.14
N VAL A 87 1.74 -1.62 13.87
CA VAL A 87 1.37 -0.59 14.83
C VAL A 87 2.10 0.71 14.49
N TYR A 88 1.40 1.84 14.62
CA TYR A 88 1.96 3.18 14.59
C TYR A 88 2.04 3.72 16.01
N VAL A 89 3.19 4.29 16.38
CA VAL A 89 3.48 4.76 17.74
C VAL A 89 3.80 6.24 17.71
N HIS A 90 2.99 7.02 18.42
CA HIS A 90 3.22 8.44 18.66
C HIS A 90 3.48 8.69 20.14
N THR A 91 4.43 9.57 20.43
CA THR A 91 4.69 10.04 21.80
C THR A 91 4.46 11.53 21.83
N TYR A 92 3.47 11.96 22.62
CA TYR A 92 3.21 13.36 22.90
C TYR A 92 3.87 13.72 24.22
N THR A 93 4.58 14.84 24.22
CA THR A 93 5.27 15.36 25.40
C THR A 93 4.74 16.74 25.74
N LYS A 94 4.73 17.07 27.03
CA LYS A 94 4.41 18.39 27.55
C LYS A 94 5.21 18.64 28.81
N ALA A 95 5.80 19.82 28.92
CA ALA A 95 6.67 20.14 30.06
C ALA A 95 5.91 20.03 31.39
N GLY A 96 6.47 19.26 32.33
CA GLY A 96 5.87 19.04 33.65
C GLY A 96 4.77 17.99 33.70
N GLU A 97 4.44 17.35 32.57
CA GLU A 97 3.42 16.30 32.47
C GLU A 97 4.04 14.97 32.01
N PRO A 98 3.48 13.81 32.40
CA PRO A 98 3.91 12.52 31.88
C PRO A 98 3.62 12.37 30.39
N ASP A 99 4.49 11.67 29.66
CA ASP A 99 4.28 11.43 28.22
C ASP A 99 2.99 10.65 27.94
N ILE A 100 2.30 11.01 26.85
CA ILE A 100 1.17 10.26 26.31
C ILE A 100 1.68 9.44 25.12
N ILE A 101 1.53 8.11 25.23
CA ILE A 101 1.85 7.19 24.14
C ILE A 101 0.56 6.75 23.47
N MET A 102 0.47 6.95 22.16
CA MET A 102 -0.67 6.54 21.34
C MET A 102 -0.22 5.45 20.37
N ASP A 103 -0.78 4.25 20.57
CA ASP A 103 -0.56 3.09 19.70
C ASP A 103 -1.79 2.79 18.85
N ILE A 104 -1.62 2.80 17.53
CA ILE A 104 -2.69 2.51 16.58
C ILE A 104 -2.37 1.20 15.86
N TYR A 105 -3.12 0.15 16.21
CA TYR A 105 -2.93 -1.20 15.67
C TYR A 105 -3.79 -1.43 14.42
N ASP A 106 -3.15 -1.82 13.31
CA ASP A 106 -3.82 -2.39 12.14
C ASP A 106 -3.96 -3.90 12.34
N MET A 107 -5.15 -4.32 12.78
CA MET A 107 -5.50 -5.72 13.03
C MET A 107 -6.16 -6.40 11.82
N SER A 108 -6.12 -5.78 10.63
CA SER A 108 -6.91 -6.21 9.46
C SER A 108 -8.42 -6.21 9.74
N THR A 109 -9.21 -6.68 8.78
CA THR A 109 -10.65 -6.89 8.96
C THR A 109 -10.92 -8.00 9.98
N PRO A 110 -11.83 -7.76 10.95
CA PRO A 110 -12.39 -8.85 11.76
C PRO A 110 -13.15 -9.82 10.85
N GLU A 111 -13.25 -11.08 11.28
CA GLU A 111 -14.11 -12.10 10.64
C GLU A 111 -15.57 -11.95 11.08
#